data_AF-A0A3B9T7F1-F1
#
_entry.id   AF-A0A3B9T7F1-F1
#
_cell.length_a   1.000
_cell.length_b   1.000
_cell.length_c   1.000
_cell.angle_alpha   90.00
_cell.angle_beta   90.00
_cell.angle_gamma   90.00
#
_symmetry.space_group_name_H-M   'P 1'
#
loop_
_entity.id
_entity.type
_entity.pdbx_description
1 polymer ?
#
loop_
_entity_poly.entity_id
_entity_poly.type
_entity_poly.pdbx_seq_one_letter_code
_entity_poly.pdbx_strand_id
1 'polypeptide(L)'
;MLIIGIAGGSGSGKTTVVKKIINLLPKNSVTIIPQDAYYKDNGHLNAEERAKINFDHPSSIEFTLLNQDIDKLRNNEPIEMPIYSYLTCSRAKETVRVAAQDVIIIEGILILSNKKLRDKMD
;
A
#
# COMPACT_ATOMS: atom_id res chain seq x y z
N MET A 1 -16.61 3.70 -7.62
CA MET A 1 -15.50 3.44 -6.68
C MET A 1 -14.70 4.70 -6.54
N LEU A 2 -14.44 5.13 -5.31
CA LEU A 2 -13.66 6.33 -4.98
C LEU A 2 -12.27 5.91 -4.48
N ILE A 3 -11.20 6.53 -4.96
CA ILE A 3 -9.82 6.21 -4.57
C ILE A 3 -9.18 7.44 -3.90
N ILE A 4 -8.91 7.32 -2.61
CA ILE A 4 -8.36 8.40 -1.78
C ILE A 4 -6.89 8.09 -1.48
N GLY A 5 -5.99 9.02 -1.79
CA GLY A 5 -4.58 8.96 -1.39
C GLY A 5 -4.30 9.75 -0.11
N ILE A 6 -3.75 9.10 0.92
CA ILE A 6 -3.31 9.76 2.16
C ILE A 6 -1.79 9.63 2.31
N ALA A 7 -1.07 10.72 1.99
CA ALA A 7 0.38 10.76 2.07
C ALA A 7 0.91 11.52 3.30
N GLY A 8 2.05 11.09 3.81
CA GLY A 8 2.73 11.76 4.93
C GLY A 8 3.79 10.88 5.58
N GLY A 9 4.74 11.49 6.28
CA GLY A 9 5.83 10.79 6.98
C GLY A 9 5.35 9.78 8.04
N SER A 10 6.24 8.89 8.47
CA SER A 10 5.95 8.04 9.64
C SER A 10 5.65 8.92 10.87
N GLY A 11 4.68 8.51 11.68
CA GLY A 11 4.26 9.27 12.86
C GLY A 11 3.41 10.53 12.59
N SER A 12 3.11 10.88 11.33
CA SER A 12 2.34 12.10 11.00
C SER A 12 0.83 12.02 11.27
N GLY A 13 0.35 10.92 11.87
CA GLY A 13 -1.07 10.73 12.21
C GLY A 13 -1.96 10.16 11.10
N LYS A 14 -1.41 9.71 9.96
CA LYS A 14 -2.18 9.09 8.85
C LYS A 14 -3.13 7.99 9.33
N THR A 15 -2.62 7.05 10.11
CA THR A 15 -3.42 5.93 10.65
C THR A 15 -4.60 6.42 11.48
N THR A 16 -4.44 7.52 12.22
CA THR A 16 -5.52 8.14 12.99
C THR A 16 -6.58 8.73 12.08
N VAL A 17 -6.18 9.43 11.01
CA VAL A 17 -7.09 9.98 10.00
C VAL A 17 -7.85 8.87 9.29
N VAL A 18 -7.16 7.83 8.80
CA VAL A 18 -7.73 6.66 8.15
C VAL A 18 -8.78 5.99 9.04
N LYS A 19 -8.45 5.71 10.31
CA LYS A 19 -9.39 5.10 11.27
C LYS A 19 -10.64 5.95 11.49
N LYS A 20 -10.49 7.28 11.59
CA LYS A 20 -11.62 8.20 11.74
C LYS A 20 -12.53 8.18 10.50
N ILE A 21 -11.95 8.18 9.29
CA ILE A 21 -12.72 8.09 8.04
C ILE A 21 -13.54 6.78 8.00
N ILE A 22 -12.91 5.65 8.32
CA ILE A 22 -13.58 4.34 8.31
C ILE A 22 -14.73 4.29 9.30
N ASN A 23 -14.57 4.86 10.50
CA ASN A 23 -15.62 4.89 11.52
C ASN A 23 -16.84 5.74 11.13
N LEU A 24 -16.70 6.66 10.17
CA LEU A 24 -17.79 7.50 9.67
C LEU A 24 -18.54 6.85 8.50
N LEU A 25 -17.98 5.80 7.91
CA LEU A 25 -18.51 5.13 6.74
C LEU A 25 -19.20 3.81 7.12
N PRO A 26 -20.13 3.30 6.29
CA PRO A 26 -20.74 1.99 6.52
C PRO A 26 -19.69 0.88 6.69
N LYS A 27 -19.98 -0.12 7.53
CA LYS A 27 -19.09 -1.27 7.67
C LYS A 27 -18.86 -1.93 6.30
N ASN A 28 -17.62 -2.35 6.04
CA ASN A 28 -17.21 -3.02 4.80
C ASN A 28 -17.39 -2.19 3.52
N SER A 29 -17.36 -0.86 3.62
CA SER A 29 -17.38 0.05 2.46
C SER A 29 -16.00 0.61 2.08
N VAL A 30 -14.98 0.41 2.93
CA VAL A 30 -13.62 0.92 2.75
C VAL A 30 -12.57 -0.19 2.77
N THR A 31 -11.80 -0.28 1.69
CA THR A 31 -10.58 -1.09 1.60
C THR A 31 -9.36 -0.20 1.83
N ILE A 32 -8.42 -0.61 2.69
CA ILE A 32 -7.16 0.11 2.94
C ILE A 32 -6.01 -0.63 2.25
N ILE A 33 -5.20 0.11 1.50
CA ILE A 33 -4.00 -0.38 0.82
C ILE A 33 -2.79 0.37 1.39
N PRO A 34 -2.05 -0.22 2.35
CA PRO A 34 -0.82 0.37 2.86
C PRO A 34 0.29 0.23 1.82
N GLN A 35 0.99 1.33 1.53
CA GLN A 35 2.10 1.36 0.58
C GLN A 35 3.22 0.39 0.98
N ASP A 36 3.45 0.24 2.28
CA ASP A 36 4.52 -0.60 2.83
C ASP A 36 4.36 -2.08 2.48
N ALA A 37 3.14 -2.55 2.23
CA ALA A 37 2.91 -3.91 1.72
C ALA A 37 3.62 -4.16 0.37
N TYR A 38 3.86 -3.09 -0.39
CA TYR A 38 4.44 -3.12 -1.73
C TYR A 38 5.92 -2.71 -1.74
N TYR A 39 6.64 -2.81 -0.63
CA TYR A 39 8.10 -2.83 -0.73
C TYR A 39 8.55 -3.99 -1.61
N LYS A 40 9.60 -3.75 -2.39
CA LYS A 40 10.22 -4.79 -3.22
C LYS A 40 10.71 -5.94 -2.35
N ASP A 41 10.61 -7.15 -2.89
CA ASP A 41 11.12 -8.32 -2.19
C ASP A 41 12.66 -8.37 -2.27
N ASN A 42 13.28 -8.15 -1.12
CA ASN A 42 14.73 -8.18 -0.94
C ASN A 42 15.18 -9.44 -0.19
N GLY A 43 14.35 -10.49 -0.11
CA GLY A 43 14.68 -11.74 0.57
C GLY A 43 15.92 -12.45 0.03
N HIS A 44 16.30 -12.18 -1.22
CA HIS A 44 17.50 -12.70 -1.88
C HIS A 44 18.81 -12.07 -1.39
N LEU A 45 18.76 -10.85 -0.80
CA LEU A 45 19.92 -10.16 -0.27
C LEU A 45 20.29 -10.70 1.11
N ASN A 46 21.56 -10.60 1.49
CA ASN A 46 21.98 -10.92 2.84
C ASN A 46 21.57 -9.81 3.84
N ALA A 47 21.73 -10.06 5.14
CA ALA A 47 21.30 -9.12 6.18
C ALA A 47 22.02 -7.76 6.12
N GLU A 48 23.30 -7.74 5.76
CA GLU A 48 24.10 -6.51 5.67
C GLU A 48 23.66 -5.66 4.47
N GLU A 49 23.35 -6.30 3.35
CA GLU A 49 22.82 -5.63 2.15
C GLU A 49 21.41 -5.07 2.41
N ARG A 50 20.54 -5.82 3.08
CA ARG A 50 19.20 -5.35 3.46
C ARG A 50 19.26 -4.13 4.38
N ALA A 51 20.23 -4.07 5.30
CA ALA A 51 20.40 -2.94 6.20
C ALA A 51 20.78 -1.62 5.48
N LYS A 52 21.30 -1.70 4.24
CA LYS A 52 21.68 -0.54 3.43
C LYS A 52 20.53 0.00 2.57
N ILE A 53 19.36 -0.65 2.59
CA ILE A 53 18.21 -0.24 1.79
C ILE A 53 17.58 1.02 2.38
N ASN A 54 17.45 2.06 1.57
CA ASN A 54 16.67 3.23 1.91
C ASN A 54 15.19 2.99 1.54
N PHE A 55 14.36 2.69 2.53
CA PHE A 55 12.92 2.49 2.34
C PHE A 55 12.18 3.77 1.99
N ASP A 56 12.73 4.95 2.31
CA ASP A 56 12.18 6.26 1.97
C ASP A 56 12.54 6.72 0.55
N HIS A 57 13.19 5.87 -0.26
CA HIS A 57 13.45 6.16 -1.66
C HIS A 57 12.37 5.50 -2.56
N PRO A 58 11.80 6.19 -3.56
CA PRO A 58 10.76 5.62 -4.42
C PRO A 58 11.12 4.29 -5.10
N SER A 59 12.40 3.99 -5.28
CA SER A 59 12.86 2.72 -5.87
C SER A 59 12.68 1.50 -4.96
N SER A 60 12.49 1.70 -3.65
CA SER A 60 12.22 0.63 -2.68
C SER A 60 10.82 0.03 -2.87
N ILE A 61 9.94 0.74 -3.58
CA ILE A 61 8.53 0.44 -3.73
C ILE A 61 8.27 -0.16 -5.10
N GLU A 62 7.53 -1.27 -5.11
CA GLU A 62 7.08 -1.95 -6.32
C GLU A 62 5.80 -1.28 -6.84
N PHE A 63 5.92 -0.03 -7.30
CA PHE A 63 4.78 0.73 -7.84
C PHE A 63 4.11 0.03 -9.02
N THR A 64 4.80 -0.82 -9.77
CA THR A 64 4.20 -1.61 -10.85
C THR A 64 3.13 -2.55 -10.31
N LEU A 65 3.45 -3.34 -9.28
CA LEU A 65 2.52 -4.26 -8.64
C LEU A 65 1.36 -3.49 -7.97
N LEU A 66 1.68 -2.44 -7.20
CA LEU A 66 0.66 -1.60 -6.58
C LEU A 66 -0.31 -1.03 -7.63
N ASN A 67 0.21 -0.51 -8.74
CA ASN A 67 -0.64 -0.01 -9.82
C ASN A 67 -1.53 -1.11 -10.41
N GLN A 68 -1.01 -2.30 -10.66
CA GLN A 68 -1.78 -3.42 -11.21
C GLN A 68 -2.89 -3.84 -10.26
N ASP A 69 -2.62 -3.92 -8.97
CA ASP A 69 -3.61 -4.33 -7.98
C ASP A 69 -4.69 -3.26 -7.77
N ILE A 70 -4.35 -1.97 -7.84
CA ILE A 70 -5.36 -0.90 -7.89
C ILE A 70 -6.21 -0.99 -9.15
N ASP A 71 -5.64 -1.35 -10.31
CA ASP A 71 -6.41 -1.53 -11.55
C ASP A 71 -7.40 -2.71 -11.45
N LYS A 72 -6.98 -3.83 -10.84
CA LYS A 72 -7.87 -4.97 -10.56
C LYS A 72 -9.01 -4.58 -9.63
N LEU A 73 -8.69 -3.91 -8.52
CA LEU A 73 -9.72 -3.48 -7.58
C LEU A 73 -10.72 -2.54 -8.25
N ARG A 74 -10.28 -1.60 -9.09
CA ARG A 74 -11.17 -0.73 -9.90
C ARG A 74 -12.13 -1.50 -10.81
N ASN A 75 -11.70 -2.66 -11.30
CA ASN A 75 -12.51 -3.54 -12.13
C ASN A 75 -13.40 -4.50 -11.32
N ASN A 76 -13.53 -4.27 -10.01
CA ASN A 76 -14.24 -5.13 -9.05
C ASN A 76 -13.63 -6.54 -8.91
N GLU A 77 -12.34 -6.69 -9.22
CA GLU A 77 -11.60 -7.94 -9.04
C GLU A 77 -10.87 -7.93 -7.69
N PRO A 78 -10.99 -8.99 -6.87
CA PRO A 78 -10.22 -9.10 -5.63
C PRO A 78 -8.74 -9.30 -5.94
N ILE A 79 -7.88 -8.86 -5.02
CA ILE A 79 -6.42 -9.01 -5.12
C ILE A 79 -5.89 -9.88 -3.98
N GLU A 80 -4.72 -10.45 -4.21
CA GLU A 80 -3.91 -11.11 -3.19
C GLU A 80 -2.80 -10.14 -2.77
N MET A 81 -3.11 -9.26 -1.81
CA MET A 81 -2.20 -8.21 -1.40
C MET A 81 -0.98 -8.81 -0.68
N PRO A 82 0.25 -8.43 -1.06
CA PRO A 82 1.44 -8.91 -0.38
C PRO A 82 1.47 -8.49 1.09
N ILE A 83 2.14 -9.30 1.92
CA ILE A 83 2.46 -8.93 3.30
C ILE A 83 3.95 -8.64 3.36
N TYR A 84 4.31 -7.47 3.90
CA TYR A 84 5.70 -7.13 4.14
C TYR A 84 6.06 -7.34 5.61
N SER A 85 7.16 -8.05 5.86
CA SER A 85 7.68 -8.30 7.20
C SER A 85 8.80 -7.33 7.51
N TYR A 86 8.56 -6.40 8.43
CA TYR A 86 9.59 -5.50 8.96
C TYR A 86 10.69 -6.23 9.73
N LEU A 87 10.38 -7.39 10.31
CA LEU A 87 11.35 -8.19 11.06
C LEU A 87 12.42 -8.81 10.14
N THR A 88 11.99 -9.31 8.98
CA THR A 88 12.89 -9.96 8.02
C THR A 88 13.31 -9.03 6.88
N CYS A 89 12.72 -7.82 6.82
CA CYS A 89 12.89 -6.86 5.73
C CYS A 89 12.62 -7.48 4.35
N SER A 90 11.63 -8.36 4.27
CA SER A 90 11.31 -9.14 3.07
C SER A 90 9.79 -9.32 2.90
N ARG A 91 9.38 -9.72 1.69
CA ARG A 91 7.99 -10.11 1.43
C ARG A 91 7.72 -11.48 2.05
N ALA A 92 6.56 -11.65 2.68
CA ALA A 92 6.10 -12.94 3.17
C ALA A 92 5.57 -13.79 1.99
N LYS A 93 5.47 -15.11 2.18
CA LYS A 93 4.87 -15.99 1.17
C LYS A 93 3.35 -15.90 1.18
N GLU A 94 2.79 -15.59 2.35
CA GLU A 94 1.36 -15.39 2.54
C GLU A 94 0.91 -14.04 1.97
N THR A 95 -0.32 -14.02 1.47
CA THR A 95 -1.03 -12.83 1.00
C THR A 95 -2.29 -12.61 1.82
N VAL A 96 -2.80 -11.37 1.81
CA VAL A 96 -4.13 -11.05 2.31
C VAL A 96 -5.05 -10.86 1.12
N ARG A 97 -6.11 -11.67 1.05
CA ARG A 97 -7.17 -11.46 0.06
C ARG A 97 -7.93 -10.18 0.38
N VAL A 98 -7.93 -9.24 -0.55
CA VAL A 98 -8.60 -7.94 -0.42
C VAL A 98 -9.67 -7.83 -1.49
N ALA A 99 -10.91 -7.62 -1.06
CA ALA A 99 -12.03 -7.40 -1.96
C ALA A 99 -12.11 -5.94 -2.42
N ALA A 100 -12.63 -5.73 -3.62
CA ALA A 100 -13.05 -4.41 -4.08
C ALA A 100 -14.22 -3.90 -3.21
N GLN A 101 -14.14 -2.64 -2.79
CA GLN A 101 -15.17 -1.95 -2.02
C GLN A 101 -15.44 -0.58 -2.65
N ASP A 102 -16.49 0.10 -2.19
CA ASP A 102 -16.92 1.39 -2.75
C ASP A 102 -15.84 2.47 -2.64
N VAL A 103 -15.03 2.42 -1.57
CA VAL A 103 -13.92 3.32 -1.32
C VAL A 103 -12.62 2.53 -1.14
N ILE A 104 -11.55 2.97 -1.80
CA ILE A 104 -10.19 2.50 -1.58
C ILE A 104 -9.38 3.65 -0.99
N ILE A 105 -8.75 3.41 0.16
CA ILE A 105 -7.79 4.33 0.75
C ILE A 105 -6.40 3.77 0.54
N ILE A 106 -5.55 4.50 -0.19
CA ILE A 106 -4.14 4.18 -0.36
C ILE A 106 -3.37 5.09 0.60
N GLU A 107 -2.58 4.53 1.50
CA GLU A 107 -1.83 5.32 2.50
C GLU A 107 -0.34 4.99 2.49
N GLY A 108 0.51 5.99 2.69
CA GLY A 108 1.95 5.78 2.71
C GLY A 108 2.78 7.06 2.63
N ILE A 109 4.09 6.92 2.66
CA ILE A 109 5.02 8.06 2.67
C ILE A 109 5.27 8.66 1.28
N LEU A 110 5.11 7.86 0.22
CA LEU A 110 5.55 8.17 -1.14
C LEU A 110 4.47 7.89 -2.20
N ILE A 111 3.22 7.64 -1.82
CA ILE A 111 2.14 7.28 -2.77
C ILE A 111 1.89 8.38 -3.81
N LEU A 112 2.10 9.64 -3.43
CA LEU A 112 1.99 10.79 -4.32
C LEU A 112 3.27 11.06 -5.12
N SER A 113 4.30 10.22 -5.07
CA SER A 113 5.48 10.38 -5.93
C SER A 113 5.27 9.76 -7.32
N ASN A 114 4.46 8.71 -7.42
CA ASN A 114 4.22 7.97 -8.65
C ASN A 114 3.05 8.58 -9.45
N LYS A 115 3.34 9.16 -10.62
CA LYS A 115 2.31 9.80 -11.48
C LYS A 115 1.18 8.86 -11.84
N LYS A 116 1.49 7.63 -12.28
CA LYS A 116 0.49 6.65 -12.71
C LYS A 116 -0.49 6.29 -11.59
N LEU A 117 0.01 6.18 -10.36
CA LEU A 117 -0.83 5.93 -9.19
C LEU A 117 -1.69 7.15 -8.84
N ARG A 118 -1.11 8.36 -8.87
CA ARG A 118 -1.86 9.60 -8.64
C ARG A 118 -2.99 9.81 -9.64
N ASP A 119 -2.75 9.53 -10.92
CA ASP A 119 -3.76 9.68 -11.98
C ASP A 119 -4.97 8.75 -11.79
N LYS A 120 -4.90 7.78 -10.87
CA LYS A 120 -6.00 6.88 -10.50
C LYS A 120 -6.74 7.31 -9.24
N MET A 121 -6.24 8.29 -8.51
CA MET A 121 -6.88 8.85 -7.33
C MET A 121 -7.91 9.90 -7.76
N ASP A 122 -8.96 10.05 -6.95
CA ASP A 122 -10.03 11.03 -7.14
C ASP A 122 -9.82 12.29 -6.28
#